data_AF-A0A350V3L0-F1
#
_entry.id   AF-A0A350V3L0-F1
#
_cell.length_a   1.000
_cell.length_b   1.000
_cell.length_c   1.000
_cell.angle_alpha   90.00
_cell.angle_beta   90.00
_cell.angle_gamma   90.00
#
_symmetry.space_group_name_H-M   'P 1'
#
loop_
_entity.id
_entity.type
_entity.pdbx_description
1 polymer ?
#
loop_
_entity_poly.entity_id
_entity_poly.type
_entity_poly.pdbx_seq_one_letter_code
_entity_poly.pdbx_strand_id
1 'polypeptide(L)'
;MKESKLIGILKTFSQEEFRSFEKMVYSPFFTIRDVTGLFEIIKGYHPEFNSDKLEKQIIFKQLFKGEAFNEKKLKNMVSELTRLAEEFLVNISAVSGKNESIRLLAGQYKERKNDKLFIRTLNILENKLHENLFDSIECYNEEEKLERLKESYYNSVNNFERSVTSKLIYSEYFTISFLIRFMRQLRDKNTITIAFNLPFENTLLDSVYESLDFDRLLCKLKE
;
A
#
# COMPACT_ATOMS: atom_id res chain seq x y z
N MET A 1 -21.87 1.63 19.04
CA MET A 1 -21.22 1.86 17.73
C MET A 1 -19.97 2.73 17.85
N LYS A 2 -19.91 3.64 18.83
CA LYS A 2 -18.83 4.62 19.01
C LYS A 2 -17.40 4.04 19.03
N GLU A 3 -17.22 2.86 19.62
CA GLU A 3 -15.93 2.15 19.70
C GLU A 3 -15.78 1.05 18.64
N SER A 4 -16.63 1.05 17.60
CA SER A 4 -16.50 0.07 16.52
C SER A 4 -15.30 0.40 15.63
N LYS A 5 -14.72 -0.64 15.03
CA LYS A 5 -13.68 -0.51 14.01
C LYS A 5 -14.07 0.48 12.90
N LEU A 6 -15.33 0.44 12.45
CA LEU A 6 -15.87 1.38 11.46
C LEU A 6 -15.63 2.83 11.89
N ILE A 7 -16.08 3.21 13.09
CA ILE A 7 -15.91 4.57 13.59
C ILE A 7 -14.42 4.90 13.79
N GLY A 8 -13.63 3.94 14.26
CA GLY A 8 -12.17 4.10 14.37
C GLY A 8 -11.52 4.47 13.03
N ILE A 9 -11.94 3.83 11.93
CA ILE A 9 -11.44 4.14 10.58
C ILE A 9 -11.98 5.50 10.11
N LEU A 10 -13.29 5.75 10.19
CA LEU A 10 -13.87 6.99 9.68
C LEU A 10 -13.34 8.25 10.37
N LYS A 11 -12.87 8.13 11.63
CA LYS A 11 -12.20 9.21 12.37
C LYS A 11 -10.85 9.60 11.75
N THR A 12 -10.18 8.71 11.04
CA THR A 12 -8.90 9.03 10.40
C THR A 12 -9.07 9.80 9.09
N PHE A 13 -10.29 9.87 8.56
CA PHE A 13 -10.53 10.54 7.28
C PHE A 13 -10.60 12.04 7.48
N SER A 14 -9.81 12.76 6.68
CA SER A 14 -9.98 14.20 6.47
C SER A 14 -11.36 14.50 5.87
N GLN A 15 -11.76 15.77 5.89
CA GLN A 15 -13.04 16.18 5.32
C GLN A 15 -13.15 15.87 3.81
N GLU A 16 -12.04 15.93 3.09
CA GLU A 16 -11.98 15.65 1.65
C GLU A 16 -12.03 14.14 1.37
N GLU A 17 -11.31 13.34 2.15
CA GLU A 17 -11.37 11.88 2.10
C GLU A 17 -12.77 11.38 2.43
N PHE A 18 -13.41 11.94 3.46
CA PHE A 18 -14.75 11.54 3.87
C PHE A 18 -15.80 11.82 2.78
N ARG A 19 -15.70 12.96 2.07
CA ARG A 19 -16.54 13.26 0.89
C ARG A 19 -16.26 12.33 -0.29
N SER A 20 -15.02 11.90 -0.47
CA SER A 20 -14.65 10.95 -1.53
C SER A 20 -15.11 9.54 -1.20
N PHE A 21 -15.04 9.15 0.07
CA PHE A 21 -15.59 7.92 0.60
C PHE A 21 -17.11 7.86 0.43
N GLU A 22 -17.83 8.96 0.67
CA GLU A 22 -19.27 9.05 0.39
C GLU A 22 -19.58 8.64 -1.06
N LYS A 23 -18.84 9.16 -2.05
CA LYS A 23 -19.00 8.76 -3.46
C LYS A 23 -18.78 7.27 -3.68
N MET A 24 -17.82 6.66 -2.97
CA MET A 24 -17.54 5.23 -3.04
C MET A 24 -18.70 4.40 -2.45
N VAL A 25 -19.26 4.83 -1.32
CA VAL A 25 -20.41 4.16 -0.67
C VAL A 25 -21.64 4.17 -1.58
N TYR A 26 -21.87 5.27 -2.31
CA TYR A 26 -22.97 5.41 -3.25
C TYR A 26 -22.76 4.71 -4.59
N SER A 27 -21.54 4.22 -4.86
CA SER A 27 -21.22 3.60 -6.13
C SER A 27 -21.65 2.13 -6.15
N PRO A 28 -22.42 1.69 -7.16
CA PRO A 28 -22.81 0.29 -7.31
C PRO A 28 -21.62 -0.62 -7.64
N PHE A 29 -20.46 -0.05 -7.99
CA PHE A 29 -19.26 -0.81 -8.31
C PHE A 29 -18.63 -1.44 -7.07
N PHE A 30 -18.65 -0.74 -5.93
CA PHE A 30 -17.92 -1.15 -4.73
C PHE A 30 -18.74 -1.97 -3.75
N THR A 31 -20.07 -1.95 -3.86
CA THR A 31 -20.94 -2.60 -2.89
C THR A 31 -21.96 -3.54 -3.54
N ILE A 32 -22.07 -4.74 -2.97
CA ILE A 32 -23.11 -5.74 -3.32
C ILE A 32 -24.38 -5.51 -2.49
N ARG A 33 -24.22 -4.96 -1.28
CA ARG A 33 -25.31 -4.64 -0.36
C ARG A 33 -25.48 -3.14 -0.24
N ASP A 34 -26.73 -2.67 -0.23
CA ASP A 34 -26.97 -1.25 0.02
C ASP A 34 -26.66 -0.92 1.49
N VAL A 35 -25.60 -0.15 1.72
CA VAL A 35 -25.19 0.38 3.03
C VAL A 35 -25.34 1.89 3.12
N THR A 36 -25.93 2.53 2.10
CA THR A 36 -26.07 3.98 2.01
C THR A 36 -26.88 4.54 3.18
N GLY A 37 -27.98 3.88 3.55
CA GLY A 37 -28.80 4.27 4.69
C GLY A 37 -28.04 4.25 6.02
N LEU A 38 -27.11 3.30 6.22
CA LEU A 38 -26.27 3.27 7.42
C LEU A 38 -25.27 4.42 7.38
N PHE A 39 -24.68 4.68 6.22
CA PHE A 39 -23.75 5.78 6.03
C PHE A 39 -24.42 7.14 6.28
N GLU A 40 -25.62 7.38 5.75
CA GLU A 40 -26.38 8.62 5.97
C GLU A 40 -26.66 8.91 7.44
N ILE A 41 -26.96 7.88 8.23
CA ILE A 41 -27.18 8.04 9.66
C ILE A 41 -25.87 8.47 10.34
N ILE A 42 -24.75 7.82 10.02
CA ILE A 42 -23.49 8.07 10.73
C ILE A 42 -22.76 9.33 10.24
N LYS A 43 -22.96 9.75 8.98
CA LYS A 43 -22.17 10.82 8.35
C LYS A 43 -22.34 12.16 9.05
N GLY A 44 -23.54 12.43 9.59
CA GLY A 44 -23.83 13.66 10.33
C GLY A 44 -23.05 13.81 11.64
N TYR A 45 -22.31 12.79 12.06
CA TYR A 45 -21.51 12.80 13.28
C TYR A 45 -20.00 12.82 13.03
N HIS A 46 -19.53 12.83 11.77
CA HIS A 46 -18.10 13.03 11.47
C HIS A 46 -17.68 14.47 11.85
N PRO A 47 -16.46 14.70 12.38
CA PRO A 47 -15.39 13.73 12.67
C PRO A 47 -15.47 13.08 14.06
N GLU A 48 -16.27 13.62 14.97
CA GLU A 48 -16.18 13.28 16.39
C GLU A 48 -16.84 11.95 16.77
N PHE A 49 -17.98 11.63 16.15
CA PHE A 49 -18.80 10.43 16.42
C PHE A 49 -19.16 10.22 17.90
N ASN A 50 -19.31 11.29 18.67
CA ASN A 50 -19.55 11.22 20.11
C ASN A 50 -21.04 11.22 20.51
N SER A 51 -21.98 11.30 19.57
CA SER A 51 -23.42 11.37 19.85
C SER A 51 -24.02 10.06 20.36
N ASP A 52 -24.84 10.11 21.40
CA ASP A 52 -25.61 8.96 21.91
C ASP A 52 -26.59 8.39 20.88
N LYS A 53 -26.95 9.17 19.85
CA LYS A 53 -27.72 8.70 18.70
C LYS A 53 -27.01 7.62 17.88
N LEU A 54 -25.72 7.36 18.14
CA LEU A 54 -24.95 6.25 17.58
C LEU A 54 -25.09 4.93 18.37
N GLU A 55 -26.04 4.83 19.29
CA GLU A 55 -26.42 3.56 19.90
C GLU A 55 -26.98 2.57 18.86
N LYS A 56 -26.65 1.29 19.00
CA LYS A 56 -27.02 0.24 18.04
C LYS A 56 -28.54 0.16 17.82
N GLN A 57 -29.30 0.26 18.90
CA GLN A 57 -30.77 0.18 18.89
C GLN A 57 -31.38 1.39 18.17
N ILE A 58 -30.84 2.58 18.39
CA ILE A 58 -31.29 3.82 17.74
C ILE A 58 -31.01 3.76 16.23
N ILE A 59 -29.78 3.38 15.84
CA ILE A 59 -29.41 3.22 14.43
C ILE A 59 -30.30 2.17 13.76
N PHE A 60 -30.50 1.01 14.40
CA PHE A 60 -31.34 -0.05 13.82
C PHE A 60 -32.78 0.43 13.60
N LYS A 61 -33.37 1.14 14.57
CA LYS A 61 -34.73 1.68 14.45
C LYS A 61 -34.86 2.70 13.31
N GLN A 62 -33.81 3.48 13.07
CA GLN A 62 -33.78 4.42 11.94
C GLN A 62 -33.64 3.71 10.59
N LEU A 63 -32.81 2.66 10.52
CA LEU A 63 -32.60 1.85 9.31
C LEU A 63 -33.80 0.98 8.93
N PHE A 64 -34.39 0.31 9.91
CA PHE A 64 -35.39 -0.73 9.71
C PHE A 64 -36.66 -0.36 10.47
N LYS A 65 -37.38 0.63 9.94
CA LYS A 65 -38.60 1.16 10.57
C LYS A 65 -39.63 0.04 10.76
N GLY A 66 -40.07 -0.15 12.00
CA GLY A 66 -41.09 -1.15 12.36
C GLY A 66 -40.55 -2.57 12.62
N GLU A 67 -39.25 -2.83 12.43
CA GLU A 67 -38.65 -4.11 12.77
C GLU A 67 -38.17 -4.15 14.22
N ALA A 68 -38.30 -5.32 14.87
CA ALA A 68 -37.67 -5.58 16.16
C ALA A 68 -36.15 -5.60 16.02
N PHE A 69 -35.43 -5.12 17.04
CA PHE A 69 -33.98 -5.01 17.01
C PHE A 69 -33.31 -6.35 16.67
N ASN A 70 -32.58 -6.38 15.56
CA ASN A 70 -31.83 -7.54 15.11
C ASN A 70 -30.34 -7.20 15.01
N GLU A 71 -29.58 -7.62 16.02
CA GLU A 71 -28.15 -7.33 16.09
C GLU A 71 -27.37 -7.94 14.91
N LYS A 72 -27.72 -9.14 14.47
CA LYS A 72 -27.04 -9.81 13.34
C LYS A 72 -27.20 -9.01 12.05
N LYS A 73 -28.41 -8.51 11.78
CA LYS A 73 -28.70 -7.69 10.59
C LYS A 73 -27.92 -6.38 10.62
N LEU A 74 -27.88 -5.68 11.77
CA LEU A 74 -27.07 -4.48 11.93
C LEU A 74 -25.57 -4.77 11.74
N LYS A 75 -25.08 -5.84 12.38
CA LYS A 75 -23.67 -6.24 12.30
C LYS A 75 -23.25 -6.48 10.86
N ASN A 76 -24.08 -7.13 10.05
CA ASN A 76 -23.78 -7.34 8.63
C ASN A 76 -23.61 -6.02 7.86
N MET A 77 -24.48 -5.04 8.10
CA MET A 77 -24.40 -3.71 7.48
C MET A 77 -23.14 -2.96 7.90
N VAL A 78 -22.82 -3.00 9.20
CA VAL A 78 -21.60 -2.40 9.76
C VAL A 78 -20.35 -3.06 9.19
N SER A 79 -20.31 -4.39 9.11
CA SER A 79 -19.19 -5.12 8.53
C SER A 79 -18.97 -4.75 7.07
N GLU A 80 -20.03 -4.64 6.28
CA GLU A 80 -19.94 -4.25 4.87
C GLU A 80 -19.42 -2.82 4.71
N LEU A 81 -19.94 -1.87 5.49
CA LEU A 81 -19.46 -0.49 5.46
C LEU A 81 -18.01 -0.35 5.98
N THR A 82 -17.63 -1.19 6.95
CA THR A 82 -16.23 -1.28 7.43
C THR A 82 -15.32 -1.75 6.29
N ARG A 83 -15.72 -2.81 5.57
CA ARG A 83 -14.98 -3.33 4.42
C ARG A 83 -14.77 -2.25 3.37
N LEU A 84 -15.82 -1.46 3.04
CA LEU A 84 -15.70 -0.33 2.12
C LEU A 84 -14.73 0.73 2.61
N ALA A 85 -14.73 1.06 3.90
CA ALA A 85 -13.81 2.04 4.47
C ALA A 85 -12.35 1.57 4.42
N GLU A 86 -12.09 0.28 4.64
CA GLU A 86 -10.76 -0.31 4.47
C GLU A 86 -10.33 -0.33 2.99
N GLU A 87 -11.24 -0.70 2.09
CA GLU A 87 -10.97 -0.67 0.64
C GLU A 87 -10.73 0.76 0.14
N PHE A 88 -11.40 1.76 0.70
CA PHE A 88 -11.15 3.16 0.41
C PHE A 88 -9.72 3.58 0.77
N LEU A 89 -9.23 3.20 1.96
CA LEU A 89 -7.85 3.46 2.39
C LEU A 89 -6.82 2.84 1.43
N VAL A 90 -7.08 1.62 0.94
CA VAL A 90 -6.23 0.98 -0.07
C VAL A 90 -6.26 1.76 -1.39
N ASN A 91 -7.45 2.16 -1.85
CA ASN A 91 -7.59 2.91 -3.10
C ASN A 91 -6.87 4.26 -3.06
N ILE A 92 -7.03 5.04 -1.98
CA ILE A 92 -6.35 6.34 -1.87
C ILE A 92 -4.83 6.18 -1.77
N SER A 93 -4.35 5.12 -1.10
CA SER A 93 -2.92 4.80 -1.03
C SER A 93 -2.35 4.43 -2.39
N ALA A 94 -3.07 3.61 -3.16
CA ALA A 94 -2.68 3.25 -4.52
C ALA A 94 -2.66 4.47 -5.46
N VAL A 95 -3.62 5.40 -5.31
CA VAL A 95 -3.69 6.62 -6.12
C VAL A 95 -2.63 7.65 -5.72
N SER A 96 -2.35 7.79 -4.42
CA SER A 96 -1.35 8.74 -3.91
C SER A 96 0.08 8.30 -4.24
N GLY A 97 0.33 6.99 -4.30
CA GLY A 97 1.53 6.40 -4.88
C GLY A 97 1.62 6.68 -6.39
N LYS A 98 2.15 7.85 -6.76
CA LYS A 98 2.23 8.31 -8.17
C LYS A 98 2.92 7.30 -9.10
N ASN A 99 3.91 6.55 -8.60
CA ASN A 99 4.62 5.54 -9.38
C ASN A 99 3.87 4.20 -9.35
N GLU A 100 3.35 3.82 -8.17
CA GLU A 100 2.59 2.59 -7.98
C GLU A 100 1.33 2.53 -8.85
N SER A 101 0.53 3.60 -8.91
CA SER A 101 -0.64 3.68 -9.81
C SER A 101 -0.28 3.50 -11.28
N ILE A 102 0.82 4.11 -11.74
CA ILE A 102 1.30 3.99 -13.13
C ILE A 102 1.79 2.56 -13.40
N ARG A 103 2.51 1.97 -12.44
CA ARG A 103 3.00 0.59 -12.52
C ARG A 103 1.85 -0.42 -12.58
N LEU A 104 0.83 -0.25 -11.74
CA LEU A 104 -0.39 -1.06 -11.77
C LEU A 104 -1.10 -0.94 -13.12
N LEU A 105 -1.26 0.28 -13.64
CA LEU A 105 -1.86 0.50 -14.95
C LEU A 105 -1.07 -0.18 -16.09
N ALA A 106 0.27 -0.07 -16.07
CA ALA A 106 1.12 -0.78 -17.02
C ALA A 106 0.92 -2.30 -16.92
N GLY A 107 0.91 -2.87 -15.71
CA GLY A 107 0.59 -4.28 -15.49
C GLY A 107 -0.75 -4.69 -16.09
N GLN A 108 -1.78 -3.87 -15.90
CA GLN A 108 -3.11 -4.11 -16.47
C GLN A 108 -3.13 -4.08 -18.01
N TYR A 109 -2.36 -3.20 -18.66
CA TYR A 109 -2.23 -3.20 -20.12
C TYR A 109 -1.48 -4.42 -20.65
N LYS A 110 -0.44 -4.86 -19.94
CA LYS A 110 0.29 -6.08 -20.27
C LYS A 110 -0.60 -7.32 -20.19
N GLU A 111 -1.36 -7.49 -19.11
CA GLU A 111 -2.29 -8.63 -18.94
C GLU A 111 -3.33 -8.69 -20.07
N ARG A 112 -3.76 -7.52 -20.56
CA ARG A 112 -4.70 -7.38 -21.68
C ARG A 112 -4.03 -7.39 -23.05
N LYS A 113 -2.72 -7.65 -23.13
CA LYS A 113 -1.92 -7.69 -24.37
C LYS A 113 -2.00 -6.39 -25.19
N ASN A 114 -2.13 -5.25 -24.53
CA ASN A 114 -2.12 -3.95 -25.19
C ASN A 114 -0.71 -3.34 -25.16
N ASP A 115 0.15 -3.82 -26.06
CA ASP A 115 1.57 -3.46 -26.10
C ASP A 115 1.81 -1.96 -26.25
N LYS A 116 1.03 -1.29 -27.10
CA LYS A 116 1.17 0.15 -27.34
C LYS A 116 0.95 0.96 -26.06
N LEU A 117 -0.11 0.66 -25.32
CA LEU A 117 -0.41 1.37 -24.07
C LEU A 117 0.53 0.94 -22.94
N PHE A 118 0.93 -0.34 -22.92
CA PHE A 118 1.94 -0.83 -21.99
C PHE A 118 3.26 -0.07 -22.14
N ILE A 119 3.85 -0.05 -23.34
CA ILE A 119 5.15 0.62 -23.60
C ILE A 119 5.05 2.11 -23.29
N ARG A 120 3.96 2.78 -23.70
CA ARG A 120 3.76 4.20 -23.40
C ARG A 120 3.74 4.47 -21.89
N THR A 121 3.01 3.66 -21.13
CA THR A 121 2.87 3.83 -19.68
C THR A 121 4.18 3.49 -18.97
N LEU A 122 4.89 2.47 -19.44
CA LEU A 122 6.20 2.07 -18.94
C LEU A 122 7.23 3.20 -19.09
N ASN A 123 7.29 3.84 -20.25
CA ASN A 123 8.22 4.96 -20.48
C ASN A 123 7.92 6.16 -19.57
N ILE A 124 6.64 6.40 -19.23
CA ILE A 124 6.27 7.45 -18.26
C ILE A 124 6.81 7.10 -16.87
N LEU A 125 6.66 5.85 -16.44
CA LEU A 125 7.17 5.39 -15.15
C LEU A 125 8.70 5.50 -15.10
N GLU A 126 9.37 5.02 -16.14
CA GLU A 126 10.82 5.06 -16.27
C GLU A 126 11.36 6.50 -16.18
N ASN A 127 10.79 7.45 -16.94
CA ASN A 127 11.22 8.84 -16.88
C ASN A 127 11.06 9.46 -15.47
N LYS A 128 9.97 9.14 -14.77
CA LYS A 128 9.75 9.63 -13.40
C LYS A 128 10.76 9.08 -12.40
N LEU A 129 11.16 7.82 -12.57
CA LEU A 129 12.17 7.20 -11.70
C LEU A 129 13.56 7.77 -12.01
N HIS A 130 13.88 8.05 -13.28
CA HIS A 130 15.13 8.70 -13.66
C HIS A 130 15.31 10.10 -13.06
N GLU A 131 14.22 10.86 -12.86
CA GLU A 131 14.27 12.19 -12.25
C GLU A 131 14.65 12.18 -10.77
N ASN A 132 14.38 11.08 -10.05
CA ASN A 132 14.75 10.91 -8.64
C ASN A 132 15.39 9.52 -8.46
N LEU A 133 16.50 9.30 -9.15
CA LEU A 133 17.27 8.08 -8.99
C LEU A 133 17.73 8.00 -7.52
N PHE A 134 17.37 6.92 -6.84
CA PHE A 134 17.65 6.65 -5.42
C PHE A 134 16.89 7.51 -4.41
N ASP A 135 15.88 6.90 -3.78
CA ASP A 135 15.25 7.42 -2.57
C ASP A 135 15.95 6.83 -1.33
N SER A 136 16.32 7.67 -0.37
CA SER A 136 17.04 7.17 0.81
C SER A 136 16.21 6.18 1.62
N ILE A 137 14.89 6.25 1.71
CA ILE A 137 14.10 5.30 2.51
C ILE A 137 13.88 4.02 1.72
N GLU A 138 13.45 4.12 0.47
CA GLU A 138 13.05 2.98 -0.36
C GLU A 138 14.23 2.31 -1.12
N CYS A 139 15.37 2.98 -1.19
CA CYS A 139 16.53 2.61 -2.01
C CYS A 139 16.15 2.58 -3.50
N TYR A 140 16.29 1.43 -4.16
CA TYR A 140 15.91 1.21 -5.56
C TYR A 140 14.65 0.35 -5.71
N ASN A 141 13.77 0.32 -4.71
CA ASN A 141 12.61 -0.59 -4.70
C ASN A 141 11.68 -0.40 -5.92
N GLU A 142 11.47 0.85 -6.35
CA GLU A 142 10.59 1.15 -7.48
C GLU A 142 11.23 0.79 -8.82
N GLU A 143 12.54 1.02 -8.95
CA GLU A 143 13.36 0.62 -10.08
C GLU A 143 13.45 -0.91 -10.20
N GLU A 144 13.65 -1.61 -9.08
CA GLU A 144 13.60 -3.08 -9.00
C GLU A 144 12.25 -3.60 -9.52
N LYS A 145 11.14 -3.02 -9.07
CA LYS A 145 9.79 -3.40 -9.54
C LYS A 145 9.60 -3.11 -11.03
N LEU A 146 10.12 -1.98 -11.53
CA LEU A 146 10.08 -1.62 -12.95
C LEU A 146 10.83 -2.65 -13.80
N GLU A 147 12.06 -2.99 -13.42
CA GLU A 147 12.88 -3.94 -14.17
C GLU A 147 12.29 -5.36 -14.17
N ARG A 148 11.64 -5.77 -13.08
CA ARG A 148 10.88 -7.04 -13.04
C ARG A 148 9.66 -7.02 -13.96
N LEU A 149 8.98 -5.88 -14.06
CA LEU A 149 7.86 -5.71 -14.98
C LEU A 149 8.34 -5.79 -16.45
N LYS A 150 9.46 -5.14 -16.77
CA LYS A 150 10.15 -5.20 -18.07
C LYS A 150 10.57 -6.63 -18.41
N GLU A 151 11.29 -7.31 -17.53
CA GLU A 151 11.71 -8.72 -17.68
C GLU A 151 10.51 -9.60 -18.05
N SER A 152 9.45 -9.53 -17.23
CA SER A 152 8.28 -10.37 -17.43
C SER A 152 7.50 -10.02 -18.71
N TYR A 153 7.50 -8.75 -19.13
CA TYR A 153 6.95 -8.35 -20.44
C TYR A 153 7.76 -8.93 -21.59
N TYR A 154 9.08 -8.73 -21.59
CA TYR A 154 9.95 -9.18 -22.66
C TYR A 154 9.97 -10.71 -22.81
N ASN A 155 9.88 -11.44 -21.69
CA ASN A 155 9.65 -12.88 -21.71
C ASN A 155 8.33 -13.25 -22.41
N SER A 156 7.24 -12.51 -22.15
CA SER A 156 5.93 -12.81 -22.74
C SER A 156 5.85 -12.59 -24.26
N VAL A 157 6.74 -11.75 -24.81
CA VAL A 157 6.87 -11.49 -26.24
C VAL A 157 8.09 -12.17 -26.87
N ASN A 158 8.70 -13.13 -26.18
CA ASN A 158 9.90 -13.89 -26.60
C ASN A 158 11.12 -13.02 -26.95
N ASN A 159 11.23 -11.81 -26.38
CA ASN A 159 12.40 -10.96 -26.52
C ASN A 159 13.39 -11.26 -25.38
N PHE A 160 14.10 -12.37 -25.49
CA PHE A 160 14.98 -12.85 -24.42
C PHE A 160 16.17 -11.93 -24.15
N GLU A 161 16.71 -11.27 -25.17
CA GLU A 161 17.82 -10.32 -25.01
C GLU A 161 17.44 -9.20 -24.05
N ARG A 162 16.33 -8.49 -24.30
CA ARG A 162 15.86 -7.41 -23.43
C ARG A 162 15.40 -7.91 -22.06
N SER A 163 14.85 -9.11 -22.00
CA SER A 163 14.49 -9.75 -20.74
C SER A 163 15.72 -9.97 -19.86
N VAL A 164 16.80 -10.52 -20.43
CA VAL A 164 18.08 -10.73 -19.73
C VAL A 164 18.67 -9.39 -19.31
N THR A 165 18.67 -8.37 -20.17
CA THR A 165 19.13 -7.02 -19.79
C THR A 165 18.38 -6.50 -18.57
N SER A 166 17.04 -6.56 -18.58
CA SER A 166 16.22 -6.08 -17.45
C SER A 166 16.53 -6.87 -16.16
N LYS A 167 16.76 -8.18 -16.28
CA LYS A 167 17.12 -9.05 -15.16
C LYS A 167 18.49 -8.73 -14.56
N LEU A 168 19.48 -8.37 -15.39
CA LEU A 168 20.81 -7.96 -14.92
C LEU A 168 20.73 -6.63 -14.17
N ILE A 169 20.03 -5.64 -14.72
CA ILE A 169 19.83 -4.34 -14.07
C ILE A 169 19.07 -4.52 -12.74
N TYR A 170 18.02 -5.34 -12.72
CA TYR A 170 17.34 -5.71 -11.46
C TYR A 170 18.32 -6.29 -10.44
N SER A 171 19.22 -7.18 -10.86
CA SER A 171 20.21 -7.78 -9.97
C SER A 171 21.14 -6.74 -9.35
N GLU A 172 21.58 -5.75 -10.14
CA GLU A 172 22.41 -4.64 -9.65
C GLU A 172 21.69 -3.81 -8.59
N TYR A 173 20.46 -3.36 -8.90
CA TYR A 173 19.65 -2.61 -7.95
C TYR A 173 19.37 -3.39 -6.67
N PHE A 174 18.98 -4.66 -6.81
CA PHE A 174 18.73 -5.54 -5.67
C PHE A 174 19.98 -5.70 -4.79
N THR A 175 21.16 -5.92 -5.39
CA THR A 175 22.41 -6.07 -4.64
C THR A 175 22.77 -4.78 -3.90
N ILE A 176 22.64 -3.62 -4.53
CA ILE A 176 22.91 -2.33 -3.88
C ILE A 176 21.90 -2.07 -2.75
N SER A 177 20.61 -2.26 -3.01
CA SER A 177 19.54 -2.15 -2.01
C SER A 177 19.78 -3.08 -0.81
N PHE A 178 20.21 -4.32 -1.06
CA PHE A 178 20.57 -5.27 -0.01
C PHE A 178 21.69 -4.71 0.87
N LEU A 179 22.80 -4.24 0.27
CA LEU A 179 23.93 -3.70 1.02
C LEU A 179 23.51 -2.49 1.87
N ILE A 180 22.75 -1.55 1.30
CA ILE A 180 22.29 -0.35 2.02
C ILE A 180 21.37 -0.72 3.18
N ARG A 181 20.40 -1.62 2.95
CA ARG A 181 19.47 -2.07 3.99
C ARG A 181 20.18 -2.86 5.08
N PHE A 182 21.17 -3.68 4.71
CA PHE A 182 21.99 -4.41 5.66
C PHE A 182 22.80 -3.47 6.56
N MET A 183 23.47 -2.46 5.98
CA MET A 183 24.22 -1.46 6.74
C MET A 183 23.32 -0.66 7.70
N ARG A 184 22.06 -0.42 7.33
CA ARG A 184 21.08 0.19 8.25
C ARG A 184 20.74 -0.69 9.43
N GLN A 185 20.59 -2.00 9.22
CA GLN A 185 20.35 -2.92 10.33
C GLN A 185 21.53 -2.92 11.32
N LEU A 186 22.77 -2.81 10.83
CA LEU A 186 23.94 -2.63 11.70
C LEU A 186 23.90 -1.31 12.48
N ARG A 187 23.48 -0.21 11.85
CA ARG A 187 23.27 1.07 12.54
C ARG A 187 22.16 0.98 13.58
N ASP A 188 21.08 0.27 13.27
CA ASP A 188 19.95 0.10 14.19
C ASP A 188 20.37 -0.75 15.39
N LYS A 189 21.18 -1.81 15.18
CA LYS A 189 21.85 -2.55 16.27
C LYS A 189 22.61 -1.61 17.20
N ASN A 190 23.44 -0.72 16.65
CA ASN A 190 24.17 0.27 17.46
C ASN A 190 23.23 1.24 18.18
N THR A 191 22.14 1.66 17.54
CA THR A 191 21.18 2.59 18.14
C THR A 191 20.45 1.92 19.32
N ILE A 192 20.02 0.68 19.15
CA ILE A 192 19.34 -0.11 20.20
C ILE A 192 20.26 -0.34 21.41
N THR A 193 21.50 -0.76 21.16
CA THR A 193 22.44 -1.07 22.24
C THR A 193 23.00 0.17 22.93
N ILE A 194 23.32 1.22 22.18
CA ILE A 194 23.99 2.41 22.72
C ILE A 194 22.98 3.46 23.19
N ALA A 195 22.00 3.82 22.35
CA ALA A 195 21.09 4.92 22.64
C ALA A 195 19.92 4.48 23.55
N PHE A 196 19.40 3.27 23.34
CA PHE A 196 18.27 2.75 24.13
C PHE A 196 18.70 1.82 25.27
N ASN A 197 19.99 1.44 25.33
CA ASN A 197 20.54 0.51 26.34
C ASN A 197 19.76 -0.81 26.42
N LEU A 198 19.30 -1.30 25.25
CA LEU A 198 18.59 -2.56 25.12
C LEU A 198 19.49 -3.60 24.45
N PRO A 199 19.43 -4.89 24.86
CA PRO A 199 20.15 -5.94 24.17
C PRO A 199 19.62 -6.10 22.74
N PHE A 200 20.53 -6.36 21.81
CA PHE A 200 20.19 -6.71 20.43
C PHE A 200 20.74 -8.10 20.13
N GLU A 201 19.84 -9.07 19.94
CA GLU A 201 20.19 -10.47 19.66
C GLU A 201 19.65 -10.85 18.28
N ASN A 202 20.54 -10.89 17.28
CA ASN A 202 20.21 -11.37 15.94
C ASN A 202 21.40 -12.13 15.33
N THR A 203 21.43 -13.43 15.59
CA THR A 203 22.50 -14.33 15.14
C THR A 203 22.65 -14.37 13.62
N LEU A 204 21.58 -14.17 12.86
CA LEU A 204 21.66 -14.14 11.40
C LEU A 204 22.36 -12.88 10.91
N LEU A 205 22.00 -11.71 11.45
CA LEU A 205 22.66 -10.45 11.10
C LEU A 205 24.15 -10.51 11.42
N ASP A 206 24.49 -11.02 12.61
CA ASP A 206 25.88 -11.14 13.06
C ASP A 206 26.66 -12.13 12.20
N SER A 207 26.11 -13.32 11.94
CA SER A 207 26.74 -14.31 11.05
C SER A 207 27.01 -13.76 9.65
N VAL A 208 26.07 -13.02 9.07
CA VAL A 208 26.25 -12.41 7.74
C VAL A 208 27.32 -11.33 7.79
N TYR A 209 27.33 -10.51 8.85
CA TYR A 209 28.33 -9.47 9.03
C TYR A 209 29.74 -10.06 9.12
N GLU A 210 29.90 -11.10 9.93
CA GLU A 210 31.18 -11.79 10.15
C GLU A 210 31.67 -12.57 8.92
N SER A 211 30.75 -13.03 8.07
CA SER A 211 31.09 -13.84 6.89
C SER A 211 31.47 -13.02 5.65
N LEU A 212 31.29 -11.70 5.67
CA LEU A 212 31.49 -10.84 4.50
C LEU A 212 32.56 -9.77 4.76
N ASP A 213 33.46 -9.60 3.80
CA ASP A 213 34.47 -8.53 3.80
C ASP A 213 33.85 -7.23 3.25
N PHE A 214 33.17 -6.49 4.14
CA PHE A 214 32.49 -5.24 3.79
C PHE A 214 33.47 -4.14 3.34
N ASP A 215 34.67 -4.08 3.91
CA ASP A 215 35.67 -3.09 3.53
C ASP A 215 36.10 -3.28 2.08
N ARG A 216 36.38 -4.53 1.68
CA ARG A 216 36.70 -4.85 0.29
C ARG A 216 35.52 -4.60 -0.66
N LEU A 217 34.29 -4.91 -0.22
CA LEU A 217 33.07 -4.64 -0.98
C LEU A 217 32.88 -3.14 -1.23
N LEU A 218 33.05 -2.30 -0.20
CA LEU A 218 32.92 -0.84 -0.30
C LEU A 218 34.00 -0.23 -1.20
N CYS A 219 35.22 -0.75 -1.21
CA CYS A 219 36.27 -0.32 -2.13
C CYS A 219 35.88 -0.53 -3.60
N LYS A 220 35.22 -1.65 -3.92
CA LYS A 220 34.79 -1.96 -5.29
C LYS A 220 33.59 -1.14 -5.77
N LEU A 221 32.84 -0.53 -4.86
CA LEU A 221 31.68 0.33 -5.19
C LEU A 221 32.07 1.79 -5.47
N LYS A 222 33.32 2.17 -5.22
CA LYS A 222 33.84 3.52 -5.45
C LYS A 222 34.50 3.70 -6.83
N GLU A 223 34.62 2.61 -7.59
CA GLU A 223 35.11 2.58 -8.99
C GLU A 223 33.94 2.63 -9.97
#